data_AF-A0AAD5MKV1-F1
#
_entry.id   AF-A0AAD5MKV1-F1
#
_cell.length_a   1.000
_cell.length_b   1.000
_cell.length_c   1.000
_cell.angle_alpha   90.00
_cell.angle_beta   90.00
_cell.angle_gamma   90.00
#
_symmetry.space_group_name_H-M   'P 1'
#
loop_
_entity.id
_entity.type
_entity.pdbx_description
1 polymer ?
#
loop_
_entity_poly.entity_id
_entity_poly.type
_entity_poly.pdbx_seq_one_letter_code
_entity_poly.pdbx_strand_id
1 'polypeptide(L)'
;MPYIEECLLALLEQKFDGTWQVCVYNDGSTDSTTECVEKFIPLFAYRDVDLRLSSGLKCRGVGYAKNRAVEMSTGRFICFCDADDLPLSTRLQDQYSRATSFPENSLVFVGSNFRGDVRRIQPKGTRIGLIDYRDDKLTLQVFTSHGPTLVAPTWFISRELFTRLKGFREDVSVGYPEDLEFFYRALEVKDVCFSKVDKTLVIYRYHPGCASFGVSENVIWNMRLSRLCKNCPTDMENFHNMERW
;
A
#
# COMPACT_ATOMS: atom_id res chain seq x y z
N MET A 1 16.97 -11.63 6.60
CA MET A 1 15.80 -11.86 5.74
C MET A 1 16.19 -11.67 4.28
N PRO A 2 15.98 -12.64 3.38
CA PRO A 2 16.48 -12.57 2.00
C PRO A 2 15.63 -11.66 1.08
N TYR A 3 14.67 -10.90 1.61
CA TYR A 3 13.65 -10.26 0.79
C TYR A 3 13.94 -8.79 0.48
N ILE A 4 14.46 -8.05 1.46
CA ILE A 4 14.72 -6.61 1.32
C ILE A 4 15.80 -6.32 0.28
N GLU A 5 16.82 -7.17 0.16
CA GLU A 5 17.85 -7.04 -0.87
C GLU A 5 17.23 -7.11 -2.27
N GLU A 6 16.39 -8.11 -2.54
CA GLU A 6 15.67 -8.21 -3.83
C GLU A 6 14.72 -7.02 -4.04
N CYS A 7 14.08 -6.51 -2.98
CA CYS A 7 13.22 -5.32 -3.05
C CYS A 7 14.02 -4.07 -3.44
N LEU A 8 15.18 -3.85 -2.82
CA LEU A 8 16.06 -2.72 -3.11
C LEU A 8 16.67 -2.81 -4.51
N LEU A 9 17.05 -4.02 -4.96
CA LEU A 9 17.45 -4.26 -6.35
C LEU A 9 16.31 -3.89 -7.32
N ALA A 10 15.07 -4.32 -7.05
CA ALA A 10 13.93 -3.98 -7.89
C ALA A 10 13.61 -2.47 -7.90
N LEU A 11 13.93 -1.75 -6.81
CA LEU A 11 13.83 -0.30 -6.75
C LEU A 11 14.93 0.41 -7.58
N LEU A 12 16.16 -0.11 -7.60
CA LEU A 12 17.24 0.43 -8.45
C LEU A 12 16.89 0.36 -9.95
N GLU A 13 16.09 -0.63 -10.34
CA GLU A 13 15.62 -0.86 -11.71
C GLU A 13 14.39 -0.03 -12.10
N GLN A 14 13.94 0.90 -11.25
CA GLN A 14 12.82 1.78 -11.60
C GLN A 14 13.19 2.69 -12.78
N LYS A 15 12.29 2.72 -13.77
CA LYS A 15 12.32 3.60 -14.94
C LYS A 15 11.36 4.74 -14.68
N PHE A 16 11.89 5.84 -14.16
CA PHE A 16 11.12 7.04 -13.84
C PHE A 16 11.96 8.27 -14.17
N ASP A 17 11.37 9.21 -14.92
CA ASP A 17 12.07 10.39 -15.40
C ASP A 17 12.03 11.57 -14.41
N GLY A 18 11.32 11.42 -13.28
CA GLY A 18 11.22 12.43 -12.23
C GLY A 18 12.14 12.19 -11.04
N THR A 19 12.18 13.16 -10.13
CA THR A 19 12.91 13.04 -8.86
C THR A 19 12.13 12.20 -7.86
N TRP A 20 12.82 11.28 -7.20
CA TRP A 20 12.25 10.43 -6.17
C TRP A 20 13.31 10.07 -5.12
N GLN A 21 12.85 9.55 -3.99
CA GLN A 21 13.70 9.11 -2.88
C GLN A 21 13.13 7.83 -2.27
N VAL A 22 14.00 7.06 -1.62
CA VAL A 22 13.64 5.87 -0.86
C VAL A 22 13.80 6.17 0.62
N CYS A 23 12.78 5.86 1.42
CA CYS A 23 12.83 6.02 2.87
C CYS A 23 12.52 4.68 3.54
N VAL A 24 13.51 4.13 4.23
CA VAL A 24 13.40 2.87 4.96
C VAL A 24 13.43 3.15 6.44
N TYR A 25 12.40 2.71 7.16
CA TYR A 25 12.40 2.70 8.62
C TYR A 25 12.53 1.26 9.12
N ASN A 26 13.65 0.94 9.77
CA ASN A 26 13.85 -0.34 10.43
C ASN A 26 13.16 -0.33 11.80
N ASP A 27 12.03 -1.02 11.93
CA ASP A 27 11.23 -1.09 13.16
C ASP A 27 11.76 -2.15 14.14
N GLY A 28 13.07 -2.11 14.44
CA GLY A 28 13.69 -3.00 15.41
C GLY A 28 13.98 -4.42 14.92
N SER A 29 14.33 -4.60 13.63
CA SER A 29 14.84 -5.87 13.12
C SER A 29 16.07 -6.33 13.90
N THR A 30 16.14 -7.64 14.20
CA THR A 30 17.24 -8.29 14.93
C THR A 30 18.22 -9.02 14.02
N ASP A 31 18.00 -9.00 12.71
CA ASP A 31 18.86 -9.60 11.69
C ASP A 31 19.67 -8.52 10.95
N SER A 32 20.43 -8.93 9.92
CA SER A 32 21.31 -8.03 9.17
C SER A 32 20.59 -7.07 8.20
N THR A 33 19.35 -6.69 8.50
CA THR A 33 18.53 -5.80 7.64
C THR A 33 19.16 -4.42 7.52
N THR A 34 19.65 -3.84 8.64
CA THR A 34 20.29 -2.52 8.64
C THR A 34 21.52 -2.51 7.74
N GLU A 35 22.43 -3.47 7.95
CA GLU A 35 23.68 -3.59 7.18
C GLU A 35 23.40 -3.89 5.70
N CYS A 36 22.29 -4.58 5.39
CA CYS A 36 21.84 -4.77 4.01
C CYS A 36 21.47 -3.42 3.38
N VAL A 37 20.59 -2.63 4.01
CA VAL A 37 20.14 -1.35 3.47
C VAL A 37 21.29 -0.35 3.32
N GLU A 38 22.21 -0.31 4.30
CA GLU A 38 23.39 0.57 4.25
C GLU A 38 24.26 0.33 3.01
N LYS A 39 24.41 -0.93 2.57
CA LYS A 39 25.16 -1.26 1.34
C LYS A 39 24.53 -0.70 0.07
N PHE A 40 23.21 -0.43 0.07
CA PHE A 40 22.50 0.09 -1.09
C PHE A 40 22.53 1.63 -1.17
N ILE A 41 22.80 2.34 -0.07
CA ILE A 41 22.91 3.81 -0.06
C ILE A 41 23.81 4.33 -1.21
N PRO A 42 25.07 3.87 -1.38
CA PRO A 42 25.91 4.35 -2.48
C PRO A 42 25.39 3.95 -3.87
N LEU A 43 24.67 2.83 -4.01
CA LEU A 43 24.10 2.39 -5.28
C LEU A 43 22.94 3.30 -5.73
N PHE A 44 22.09 3.71 -4.79
CA PHE A 44 21.03 4.69 -5.07
C PHE A 44 21.61 6.07 -5.36
N ALA A 45 22.63 6.50 -4.61
CA ALA A 45 23.32 7.76 -4.87
C ALA A 45 23.93 7.81 -6.28
N TYR A 46 24.49 6.70 -6.78
CA TYR A 46 24.97 6.59 -8.17
C TYR A 46 23.86 6.76 -9.22
N ARG A 47 22.60 6.50 -8.85
CA ARG A 47 21.41 6.70 -9.68
C ARG A 47 20.74 8.07 -9.44
N ASP A 48 21.37 8.96 -8.68
CA ASP A 48 20.81 10.25 -8.25
C ASP A 48 19.48 10.10 -7.46
N VAL A 49 19.40 9.06 -6.65
CA VAL A 49 18.26 8.76 -5.77
C VAL A 49 18.74 8.80 -4.32
N ASP A 50 18.10 9.63 -3.50
CA ASP A 50 18.38 9.70 -2.07
C ASP A 50 17.74 8.50 -1.35
N LEU A 51 18.55 7.63 -0.76
CA LEU A 51 18.09 6.56 0.14
C LEU A 51 18.37 6.93 1.59
N ARG A 52 17.31 7.09 2.36
CA ARG A 52 17.35 7.39 3.80
C ARG A 52 17.00 6.16 4.62
N LEU A 53 17.81 5.91 5.64
CA LEU A 53 17.58 4.85 6.62
C LEU A 53 17.49 5.47 8.02
N SER A 54 16.47 5.07 8.77
CA SER A 54 16.37 5.31 10.22
C SER A 54 15.85 4.05 10.90
N SER A 55 16.06 3.95 12.21
CA SER A 55 15.78 2.74 12.98
C SER A 55 15.12 3.05 14.32
N GLY A 56 14.21 2.18 14.74
CA GLY A 56 13.68 2.11 16.09
C GLY A 56 14.36 1.01 16.91
N LEU A 57 14.34 1.16 18.25
CA LEU A 57 14.91 0.14 19.16
C LEU A 57 13.97 -1.05 19.40
N LYS A 58 12.68 -0.89 19.14
CA LYS A 58 11.65 -1.90 19.39
C LYS A 58 10.62 -1.89 18.26
N CYS A 59 10.16 -3.06 17.88
CA CYS A 59 9.05 -3.22 16.94
C CYS A 59 7.76 -2.64 17.52
N ARG A 60 7.14 -1.74 16.74
CA ARG A 60 5.90 -1.03 17.05
C ARG A 60 4.83 -1.22 15.97
N GLY A 61 5.14 -1.97 14.91
CA GLY A 61 4.18 -2.39 13.90
C GLY A 61 4.36 -1.72 12.55
N VAL A 62 3.76 -2.32 11.52
CA VAL A 62 3.89 -1.91 10.12
C VAL A 62 3.40 -0.47 9.90
N GLY A 63 2.26 -0.09 10.51
CA GLY A 63 1.72 1.27 10.44
C GLY A 63 2.67 2.31 11.05
N TYR A 64 3.26 2.00 12.21
CA TYR A 64 4.27 2.85 12.84
C TYR A 64 5.48 3.04 11.93
N ALA A 65 6.04 1.95 11.40
CA ALA A 65 7.18 1.99 10.49
C ALA A 65 6.90 2.83 9.24
N LYS A 66 5.72 2.66 8.62
CA LYS A 66 5.27 3.43 7.46
C LYS A 66 5.15 4.93 7.77
N ASN A 67 4.59 5.29 8.94
CA ASN A 67 4.52 6.69 9.36
C ASN A 67 5.91 7.32 9.51
N ARG A 68 6.84 6.64 10.21
CA ARG A 68 8.22 7.13 10.36
C ARG A 68 8.94 7.25 9.01
N ALA A 69 8.73 6.31 8.09
CA ALA A 69 9.26 6.39 6.72
C ALA A 69 8.72 7.61 5.96
N VAL A 70 7.42 7.91 6.08
CA VAL A 70 6.82 9.09 5.45
C VAL A 70 7.35 10.40 6.06
N GLU A 71 7.58 10.46 7.37
CA GLU A 71 8.18 11.64 8.04
C GLU A 71 9.56 12.00 7.48
N MET A 72 10.36 11.00 7.07
CA MET A 72 11.66 11.21 6.43
C MET A 72 11.58 11.65 4.96
N SER A 73 10.40 11.51 4.33
CA SER A 73 10.19 11.72 2.90
C SER A 73 9.73 13.15 2.58
N THR A 74 10.10 13.67 1.40
CA THR A 74 9.74 15.05 0.98
C THR A 74 8.85 15.13 -0.26
N GLY A 75 8.68 14.03 -1.01
CA GLY A 75 7.95 14.04 -2.28
C GLY A 75 6.46 14.41 -2.16
N ARG A 76 5.90 15.00 -3.22
CA ARG A 76 4.46 15.35 -3.32
C ARG A 76 3.54 14.12 -3.22
N PHE A 77 4.04 12.98 -3.67
CA PHE A 77 3.34 11.70 -3.60
C PHE A 77 4.13 10.71 -2.75
N ILE A 78 3.41 9.76 -2.17
CA ILE A 78 3.94 8.68 -1.35
C ILE A 78 3.61 7.36 -2.06
N CYS A 79 4.65 6.62 -2.44
CA CYS A 79 4.54 5.28 -3.00
C CYS A 79 4.91 4.27 -1.90
N PHE A 80 3.95 3.46 -1.45
CA PHE A 80 4.22 2.46 -0.42
C PHE A 80 4.85 1.22 -1.03
N CYS A 81 5.85 0.65 -0.36
CA CYS A 81 6.49 -0.58 -0.77
C CYS A 81 6.82 -1.39 0.48
N ASP A 82 6.26 -2.59 0.58
CA ASP A 82 6.63 -3.50 1.67
C ASP A 82 7.98 -4.14 1.33
N ALA A 83 8.86 -4.29 2.33
CA ALA A 83 10.25 -4.74 2.15
C ALA A 83 10.35 -6.20 1.69
N ASP A 84 9.25 -6.94 1.79
CA ASP A 84 9.08 -8.30 1.35
C ASP A 84 8.36 -8.44 0.00
N ASP A 85 8.14 -7.36 -0.75
CA ASP A 85 7.55 -7.40 -2.09
C ASP A 85 8.52 -6.95 -3.18
N LEU A 86 8.12 -7.07 -4.45
CA LEU A 86 8.92 -6.62 -5.60
C LEU A 86 8.13 -5.62 -6.45
N PRO A 87 8.49 -4.32 -6.44
CA PRO A 87 7.94 -3.36 -7.37
C PRO A 87 8.48 -3.62 -8.79
N LEU A 88 7.62 -3.61 -9.80
CA LEU A 88 8.04 -3.75 -11.20
C LEU A 88 8.60 -2.42 -11.74
N SER A 89 9.49 -2.50 -12.73
CA SER A 89 10.34 -1.37 -13.16
C SER A 89 9.60 -0.13 -13.65
N THR A 90 8.36 -0.24 -14.14
CA THR A 90 7.57 0.93 -14.58
C THR A 90 6.63 1.49 -13.51
N ARG A 91 6.64 0.92 -12.29
CA ARG A 91 5.66 1.23 -11.25
C ARG A 91 5.57 2.72 -10.96
N LEU A 92 6.71 3.37 -10.69
CA LEU A 92 6.73 4.80 -10.38
C LEU A 92 6.18 5.64 -11.52
N GLN A 93 6.63 5.40 -12.77
CA GLN A 93 6.19 6.16 -13.94
C GLN A 93 4.69 5.98 -14.23
N ASP A 94 4.19 4.75 -14.21
CA ASP A 94 2.80 4.46 -14.53
C ASP A 94 1.85 5.04 -13.47
N GLN A 95 2.17 4.90 -12.18
CA GLN A 95 1.35 5.45 -11.09
C GLN A 95 1.44 6.97 -11.01
N TYR A 96 2.63 7.55 -11.24
CA TYR A 96 2.80 8.99 -11.32
C TYR A 96 1.98 9.59 -12.46
N SER A 97 2.08 9.02 -13.67
CA SER A 97 1.32 9.49 -14.84
C SER A 97 -0.19 9.44 -14.59
N ARG A 98 -0.66 8.41 -13.87
CA ARG A 98 -2.08 8.35 -13.48
C ARG A 98 -2.43 9.42 -12.45
N ALA A 99 -1.61 9.58 -11.41
CA ALA A 99 -1.85 10.55 -10.35
C ALA A 99 -1.84 12.00 -10.85
N THR A 100 -1.02 12.33 -11.85
CA THR A 100 -0.94 13.66 -12.46
C THR A 100 -1.93 13.89 -13.60
N SER A 101 -2.72 12.88 -13.97
CA SER A 101 -3.84 13.07 -14.91
C SER A 101 -5.04 13.81 -14.29
N PHE A 102 -5.09 13.90 -12.96
CA PHE A 102 -6.06 14.72 -12.22
C PHE A 102 -5.59 16.18 -12.11
N PRO A 103 -6.51 17.14 -11.88
CA PRO A 103 -6.14 18.54 -11.66
C PRO A 103 -5.07 18.71 -10.59
N GLU A 104 -4.24 19.74 -10.75
CA GLU A 104 -3.25 20.10 -9.75
C GLU A 104 -3.91 20.32 -8.37
N ASN A 105 -3.25 19.85 -7.29
CA ASN A 105 -3.77 19.85 -5.91
C ASN A 105 -4.92 18.87 -5.58
N SER A 106 -5.28 17.95 -6.49
CA SER A 106 -6.23 16.88 -6.17
C SER A 106 -5.74 15.99 -5.01
N LEU A 107 -6.67 15.52 -4.17
CA LEU A 107 -6.40 14.44 -3.24
C LEU A 107 -6.42 13.14 -4.04
N VAL A 108 -5.30 12.43 -4.11
CA VAL A 108 -5.15 11.29 -5.01
C VAL A 108 -4.92 10.02 -4.24
N PHE A 109 -5.62 8.96 -4.63
CA PHE A 109 -5.40 7.60 -4.14
C PHE A 109 -5.35 6.64 -5.34
N VAL A 110 -4.15 6.37 -5.84
CA VAL A 110 -3.93 5.46 -6.97
C VAL A 110 -3.39 4.12 -6.49
N GLY A 111 -3.93 3.03 -7.00
CA GLY A 111 -3.37 1.69 -6.83
C GLY A 111 -2.96 1.06 -8.17
N SER A 112 -2.66 -0.23 -8.15
CA SER A 112 -2.37 -1.01 -9.35
C SER A 112 -2.86 -2.44 -9.20
N ASN A 113 -2.81 -3.22 -10.28
CA ASN A 113 -2.89 -4.67 -10.15
C ASN A 113 -1.60 -5.20 -9.50
N PHE A 114 -1.70 -6.38 -8.89
CA PHE A 114 -0.57 -7.15 -8.36
C PHE A 114 -0.77 -8.63 -8.66
N ARG A 115 0.31 -9.40 -8.61
CA ARG A 115 0.27 -10.86 -8.72
C ARG A 115 1.15 -11.50 -7.66
N GLY A 116 0.81 -12.71 -7.24
CA GLY A 116 1.68 -13.50 -6.35
C GLY A 116 3.01 -13.88 -7.03
N ASP A 117 4.09 -14.02 -6.25
CA ASP A 117 5.36 -14.55 -6.74
C ASP A 117 5.23 -16.04 -7.06
N VAL A 118 5.20 -16.34 -8.36
CA VAL A 118 5.07 -17.72 -8.87
C VAL A 118 6.27 -18.61 -8.51
N ARG A 119 7.42 -18.03 -8.16
CA ARG A 119 8.63 -18.78 -7.78
C ARG A 119 8.57 -19.37 -6.37
N ARG A 120 7.64 -18.90 -5.53
CA ARG A 120 7.58 -19.24 -4.09
C ARG A 120 6.21 -19.77 -3.64
N ILE A 121 5.36 -20.24 -4.56
CA ILE A 121 3.98 -20.65 -4.26
C ILE A 121 3.93 -21.78 -3.21
N GLN A 122 3.28 -21.51 -2.07
CA GLN A 122 2.62 -22.50 -1.22
C GLN A 122 1.11 -22.58 -1.57
N PRO A 123 0.42 -23.71 -1.33
CA PRO A 123 -0.81 -24.10 -2.04
C PRO A 123 -2.09 -23.31 -1.72
N LYS A 124 -2.03 -22.22 -0.96
CA LYS A 124 -3.21 -21.37 -0.70
C LYS A 124 -3.30 -20.23 -1.72
N GLY A 125 -3.69 -20.61 -2.94
CA GLY A 125 -4.33 -19.76 -3.95
C GLY A 125 -3.57 -18.49 -4.35
N THR A 126 -3.18 -18.39 -5.61
CA THR A 126 -2.75 -17.12 -6.21
C THR A 126 -3.84 -16.08 -5.98
N ARG A 127 -3.68 -15.17 -4.99
CA ARG A 127 -4.45 -13.93 -4.97
C ARG A 127 -3.93 -13.11 -6.12
N ILE A 128 -4.64 -13.24 -7.22
CA ILE A 128 -4.43 -12.44 -8.39
C ILE A 128 -5.29 -11.19 -8.17
N GLY A 129 -4.66 -10.04 -7.96
CA GLY A 129 -5.35 -8.74 -7.95
C GLY A 129 -5.82 -8.30 -9.34
N LEU A 130 -6.06 -9.23 -10.27
CA LEU A 130 -6.61 -9.02 -11.61
C LEU A 130 -8.13 -8.92 -11.52
N ILE A 131 -8.58 -7.94 -10.75
CA ILE A 131 -9.98 -7.58 -10.76
C ILE A 131 -10.04 -6.22 -11.44
N ASP A 132 -10.32 -6.29 -12.74
CA ASP A 132 -10.53 -5.19 -13.67
C ASP A 132 -11.84 -4.49 -13.29
N TYR A 133 -11.75 -3.22 -12.87
CA TYR A 133 -12.91 -2.35 -12.75
C TYR A 133 -12.54 -0.90 -13.04
N ARG A 134 -13.51 -0.21 -13.62
CA ARG A 134 -13.53 1.24 -13.85
C ARG A 134 -13.45 1.99 -12.51
N ASP A 135 -12.84 3.18 -12.54
CA ASP A 135 -12.56 3.98 -11.33
C ASP A 135 -13.81 4.30 -10.48
N ASP A 136 -14.98 4.41 -11.13
CA ASP A 136 -16.26 4.74 -10.50
C ASP A 136 -16.74 3.68 -9.50
N LYS A 137 -16.24 2.45 -9.57
CA LYS A 137 -16.63 1.35 -8.68
C LYS A 137 -15.63 1.05 -7.55
N LEU A 138 -14.45 1.67 -7.56
CA LEU A 138 -13.38 1.36 -6.58
C LEU A 138 -13.82 1.61 -5.14
N THR A 139 -14.63 2.65 -4.90
CA THR A 139 -15.11 3.03 -3.57
C THR A 139 -16.21 2.10 -3.05
N LEU A 140 -16.95 1.43 -3.94
CA LEU A 140 -18.06 0.54 -3.58
C LEU A 140 -17.59 -0.88 -3.22
N GLN A 141 -16.37 -1.26 -3.61
CA GLN A 141 -15.84 -2.61 -3.40
C GLN A 141 -15.73 -3.01 -1.93
N VAL A 142 -15.64 -2.03 -1.03
CA VAL A 142 -15.62 -2.27 0.43
C VAL A 142 -16.90 -2.93 0.93
N PHE A 143 -18.00 -2.87 0.17
CA PHE A 143 -19.27 -3.51 0.48
C PHE A 143 -19.40 -4.92 -0.12
N THR A 144 -18.42 -5.39 -0.89
CA THR A 144 -18.42 -6.74 -1.46
C THR A 144 -17.76 -7.75 -0.51
N SER A 145 -18.08 -9.04 -0.67
CA SER A 145 -17.43 -10.13 0.07
C SER A 145 -15.92 -10.22 -0.19
N HIS A 146 -15.47 -9.75 -1.34
CA HIS A 146 -14.06 -9.76 -1.73
C HIS A 146 -13.26 -8.60 -1.08
N GLY A 147 -13.91 -7.49 -0.75
CA GLY A 147 -13.27 -6.30 -0.20
C GLY A 147 -12.63 -5.38 -1.27
N PRO A 148 -11.84 -4.38 -0.87
CA PRO A 148 -11.26 -3.41 -1.79
C PRO A 148 -10.20 -4.03 -2.70
N THR A 149 -10.09 -3.54 -3.94
CA THR A 149 -9.03 -3.92 -4.88
C THR A 149 -7.83 -2.96 -4.89
N LEU A 150 -7.99 -1.76 -4.30
CA LEU A 150 -6.88 -0.88 -3.97
C LEU A 150 -6.25 -1.35 -2.66
N VAL A 151 -5.37 -2.35 -2.74
CA VAL A 151 -4.74 -2.96 -1.56
C VAL A 151 -3.31 -2.48 -1.35
N ALA A 152 -2.86 -2.37 -0.11
CA ALA A 152 -1.43 -2.22 0.16
C ALA A 152 -0.68 -3.50 -0.28
N PRO A 153 0.57 -3.40 -0.74
CA PRO A 153 1.36 -2.17 -0.88
C PRO A 153 1.24 -1.52 -2.27
N THR A 154 0.16 -1.71 -3.03
CA THR A 154 0.05 -1.14 -4.40
C THR A 154 -0.13 0.38 -4.44
N TRP A 155 -0.21 1.05 -3.29
CA TRP A 155 -0.67 2.42 -3.20
C TRP A 155 0.38 3.47 -3.62
N PHE A 156 -0.12 4.50 -4.30
CA PHE A 156 0.54 5.74 -4.67
C PHE A 156 -0.43 6.89 -4.37
N ILE A 157 -0.18 7.63 -3.29
CA ILE A 157 -1.15 8.59 -2.74
C ILE A 157 -0.55 10.00 -2.66
N SER A 158 -1.38 11.04 -2.71
CA SER A 158 -0.89 12.39 -2.45
C SER A 158 -0.51 12.58 -0.98
N ARG A 159 0.60 13.27 -0.72
CA ARG A 159 1.04 13.61 0.64
C ARG A 159 -0.05 14.36 1.39
N GLU A 160 -0.74 15.28 0.73
CA GLU A 160 -1.84 16.05 1.33
C GLU A 160 -2.96 15.15 1.87
N LEU A 161 -3.34 14.10 1.13
CA LEU A 161 -4.33 13.14 1.63
C LEU A 161 -3.81 12.38 2.86
N PHE A 162 -2.56 11.92 2.82
CA PHE A 162 -1.93 11.23 3.96
C PHE A 162 -1.87 12.11 5.22
N THR A 163 -1.46 13.37 5.06
CA THR A 163 -1.39 14.37 6.14
C THR A 163 -2.78 14.65 6.72
N ARG A 164 -3.79 14.82 5.85
CA ARG A 164 -5.19 15.04 6.28
C ARG A 164 -5.73 13.88 7.09
N LEU A 165 -5.34 12.66 6.73
CA LEU A 165 -5.67 11.44 7.44
C LEU A 165 -4.80 11.22 8.69
N LYS A 166 -3.76 12.04 8.94
CA LYS A 166 -2.84 11.89 10.08
C LYS A 166 -2.12 10.53 10.11
N GLY A 167 -1.82 9.99 8.93
CA GLY A 167 -1.09 8.73 8.77
C GLY A 167 -1.86 7.48 9.22
N PHE A 168 -1.12 6.37 9.35
CA PHE A 168 -1.63 5.11 9.88
C PHE A 168 -1.86 5.18 11.38
N ARG A 169 -2.76 4.34 11.88
CA ARG A 169 -2.97 4.17 13.32
C ARG A 169 -1.76 3.47 13.95
N GLU A 170 -1.32 3.91 15.12
CA GLU A 170 -0.11 3.40 15.82
C GLU A 170 -0.39 2.85 17.23
N ASP A 171 -1.65 2.81 17.66
CA ASP A 171 -2.06 2.33 18.99
C ASP A 171 -2.08 0.80 19.11
N VAL A 172 -2.14 0.09 17.98
CA VAL A 172 -2.08 -1.38 17.90
C VAL A 172 -0.87 -1.78 17.05
N SER A 173 0.05 -2.53 17.64
CA SER A 173 1.33 -2.88 17.01
C SER A 173 1.27 -4.11 16.11
N VAL A 174 0.42 -5.10 16.41
CA VAL A 174 0.32 -6.37 15.66
C VAL A 174 -1.12 -6.85 15.54
N GLY A 175 -1.42 -7.56 14.44
CA GLY A 175 -2.71 -8.20 14.22
C GLY A 175 -3.87 -7.25 13.89
N TYR A 176 -3.54 -6.00 13.53
CA TYR A 176 -4.50 -5.00 13.09
C TYR A 176 -4.29 -4.70 11.61
N PRO A 177 -5.34 -4.65 10.77
CA PRO A 177 -5.21 -4.30 9.36
C PRO A 177 -5.17 -2.79 9.21
N GLU A 178 -4.01 -2.20 9.50
CA GLU A 178 -3.80 -0.75 9.50
C GLU A 178 -4.03 -0.13 8.11
N ASP A 179 -3.74 -0.88 7.06
CA ASP A 179 -3.99 -0.52 5.67
C ASP A 179 -5.50 -0.45 5.39
N LEU A 180 -6.27 -1.49 5.71
CA LEU A 180 -7.72 -1.48 5.49
C LEU A 180 -8.39 -0.35 6.25
N GLU A 181 -7.96 -0.08 7.49
CA GLU A 181 -8.49 1.04 8.27
C GLU A 181 -8.15 2.39 7.64
N PHE A 182 -6.90 2.60 7.21
CA PHE A 182 -6.48 3.81 6.52
C PHE A 182 -7.30 4.04 5.24
N PHE A 183 -7.53 2.99 4.46
CA PHE A 183 -8.35 3.05 3.26
C PHE A 183 -9.79 3.45 3.58
N TYR A 184 -10.39 2.90 4.65
CA TYR A 184 -11.75 3.28 5.06
C TYR A 184 -11.86 4.74 5.46
N ARG A 185 -10.86 5.29 6.17
CA ARG A 185 -10.85 6.73 6.46
C ARG A 185 -10.66 7.57 5.21
N ALA A 186 -9.88 7.11 4.23
CA ALA A 186 -9.75 7.80 2.94
C ALA A 186 -11.09 7.89 2.19
N LEU A 187 -11.94 6.85 2.27
CA LEU A 187 -13.28 6.87 1.66
C LEU A 187 -14.25 7.85 2.33
N GLU A 188 -13.97 8.33 3.53
CA GLU A 188 -14.78 9.31 4.25
C GLU A 188 -14.39 10.75 3.90
N VAL A 189 -13.26 10.95 3.22
CA VAL A 189 -12.80 12.26 2.77
C VAL A 189 -13.49 12.62 1.45
N LYS A 190 -14.13 13.80 1.40
CA LYS A 190 -14.74 14.31 0.17
C LYS A 190 -13.68 14.61 -0.89
N ASP A 191 -14.06 14.43 -2.15
CA ASP A 191 -13.29 14.84 -3.33
C ASP A 191 -11.91 14.15 -3.48
N VAL A 192 -11.80 12.91 -2.99
CA VAL A 192 -10.63 12.05 -3.27
C VAL A 192 -10.79 11.39 -4.65
N CYS A 193 -9.79 11.59 -5.50
CA CYS A 193 -9.65 10.92 -6.78
C CYS A 193 -9.09 9.50 -6.56
N PHE A 194 -9.97 8.52 -6.43
CA PHE A 194 -9.60 7.11 -6.44
C PHE A 194 -9.39 6.62 -7.87
N SER A 195 -8.29 5.93 -8.12
CA SER A 195 -8.07 5.29 -9.41
C SER A 195 -7.13 4.08 -9.34
N LYS A 196 -7.11 3.27 -10.40
CA LYS A 196 -6.26 2.10 -10.51
C LYS A 196 -5.52 2.12 -11.84
N VAL A 197 -4.22 1.86 -11.82
CA VAL A 197 -3.48 1.55 -13.04
C VAL A 197 -3.79 0.12 -13.45
N ASP A 198 -4.32 -0.08 -14.66
CA ASP A 198 -4.60 -1.40 -15.22
C ASP A 198 -3.32 -2.08 -15.77
N LYS A 199 -2.34 -2.22 -14.87
CA LYS A 199 -1.11 -2.97 -15.09
C LYS A 199 -0.75 -3.66 -13.78
N THR A 200 -0.19 -4.86 -13.89
CA THR A 200 0.49 -5.46 -12.74
C THR A 200 1.77 -4.66 -12.50
N LEU A 201 1.89 -4.03 -11.33
CA LEU A 201 3.07 -3.21 -10.98
C LEU A 201 3.77 -3.69 -9.69
N VAL A 202 3.20 -4.69 -9.01
CA VAL A 202 3.78 -5.30 -7.80
C VAL A 202 3.70 -6.82 -7.92
N ILE A 203 4.80 -7.50 -7.59
CA ILE A 203 4.79 -8.93 -7.30
C ILE A 203 4.75 -9.08 -5.77
N TYR A 204 3.66 -9.65 -5.29
CA TYR A 204 3.42 -9.89 -3.86
C TYR A 204 4.03 -11.23 -3.44
N ARG A 205 4.93 -11.27 -2.44
CA ARG A 205 5.54 -12.52 -1.98
C ARG A 205 4.80 -13.06 -0.75
N TYR A 206 4.39 -14.33 -0.83
CA TYR A 206 3.79 -15.04 0.29
C TYR A 206 4.87 -15.82 1.05
N HIS A 207 4.99 -15.57 2.36
CA HIS A 207 5.87 -16.35 3.23
C HIS A 207 5.36 -16.38 4.68
N PRO A 208 5.78 -17.35 5.52
CA PRO A 208 5.26 -17.50 6.89
C PRO A 208 5.39 -16.26 7.79
N GLY A 209 6.34 -15.37 7.52
CA GLY A 209 6.54 -14.12 8.26
C GLY A 209 5.70 -12.92 7.79
N CYS A 210 4.76 -13.08 6.85
CA CYS A 210 3.94 -11.95 6.38
C CYS A 210 3.07 -11.42 7.52
N ALA A 211 3.07 -10.10 7.74
CA ALA A 211 2.28 -9.46 8.80
C ALA A 211 0.77 -9.73 8.66
N SER A 212 0.30 -9.92 7.42
CA SER A 212 -1.08 -10.26 7.09
C SER A 212 -1.57 -11.57 7.73
N PHE A 213 -0.69 -12.52 8.04
CA PHE A 213 -1.07 -13.75 8.77
C PHE A 213 -1.32 -13.52 10.26
N GLY A 214 -0.88 -12.39 10.81
CA GLY A 214 -1.20 -11.97 12.18
C GLY A 214 -2.60 -11.37 12.31
N VAL A 215 -3.24 -10.98 11.21
CA VAL A 215 -4.58 -10.38 11.22
C VAL A 215 -5.63 -11.49 11.12
N SER A 216 -6.46 -11.63 12.15
CA SER A 216 -7.54 -12.62 12.12
C SER A 216 -8.67 -12.23 11.16
N GLU A 217 -9.29 -13.22 10.52
CA GLU A 217 -10.46 -12.99 9.66
C GLU A 217 -11.61 -12.30 10.42
N ASN A 218 -11.77 -12.60 11.71
CA ASN A 218 -12.78 -11.96 12.57
C ASN A 218 -12.57 -10.45 12.69
N VAL A 219 -11.31 -9.98 12.79
CA VAL A 219 -11.00 -8.54 12.83
C VAL A 219 -11.41 -7.87 11.53
N ILE A 220 -11.05 -8.48 10.39
CA ILE A 220 -11.43 -7.97 9.06
C ILE A 220 -12.96 -7.96 8.92
N TRP A 221 -13.64 -9.02 9.36
CA TRP A 221 -15.10 -9.09 9.28
C TRP A 221 -15.79 -8.05 10.13
N ASN A 222 -15.35 -7.87 11.38
CA ASN A 222 -15.91 -6.86 12.28
C ASN A 222 -15.75 -5.45 11.72
N MET A 223 -14.62 -5.15 11.07
CA MET A 223 -14.42 -3.85 10.40
C MET A 223 -15.37 -3.64 9.24
N ARG A 224 -15.56 -4.66 8.38
CA ARG A 224 -16.48 -4.61 7.25
C ARG A 224 -17.94 -4.47 7.71
N LEU A 225 -18.35 -5.25 8.72
CA LEU A 225 -19.69 -5.16 9.32
C LEU A 225 -19.93 -3.78 9.94
N SER A 226 -18.98 -3.27 10.72
CA SER A 226 -19.07 -1.92 11.30
C SER A 226 -19.24 -0.84 10.23
N ARG A 227 -18.51 -0.94 9.11
CA ARG A 227 -18.64 -0.02 7.97
C ARG A 227 -19.99 -0.17 7.28
N LEU A 228 -20.46 -1.39 7.05
CA LEU A 228 -21.79 -1.66 6.48
C LEU A 228 -22.89 -1.05 7.37
N CYS A 229 -22.86 -1.29 8.67
CA CYS A 229 -23.85 -0.73 9.61
C CYS A 229 -23.85 0.81 9.63
N LYS A 230 -22.67 1.45 9.55
CA LYS A 230 -22.55 2.92 9.54
C LYS A 230 -23.06 3.58 8.24
N ASN A 231 -22.98 2.87 7.12
CA ASN A 231 -23.34 3.41 5.80
C ASN A 231 -24.58 2.75 5.19
N CYS A 232 -25.25 1.87 5.92
CA CYS A 232 -26.52 1.30 5.50
C CYS A 232 -27.52 2.45 5.40
N PRO A 233 -28.09 2.71 4.22
CA PRO A 233 -29.20 3.65 4.12
C PRO A 233 -30.31 3.15 5.05
N THR A 234 -30.88 4.03 5.86
CA THR A 234 -32.08 3.71 6.65
C THR A 234 -33.26 3.29 5.78
N ASP A 235 -33.18 3.51 4.46
CA ASP A 235 -34.10 3.01 3.43
C ASP A 235 -33.55 1.78 2.70
N MET A 236 -34.12 0.62 3.02
CA MET A 236 -33.85 -0.69 2.40
C MET A 236 -34.21 -0.75 0.89
N GLU A 237 -34.99 0.20 0.36
CA GLU A 237 -35.37 0.22 -1.07
C GLU A 237 -34.16 0.41 -2.01
N ASN A 238 -33.11 1.12 -1.58
CA ASN A 238 -31.91 1.30 -2.39
C ASN A 238 -30.99 0.06 -2.40
N PHE A 239 -31.09 -0.82 -1.39
CA PHE A 239 -30.25 -2.01 -1.26
C PHE A 239 -30.64 -3.09 -2.29
N HIS A 240 -31.93 -3.22 -2.60
CA HIS A 240 -32.42 -4.16 -3.62
C HIS A 240 -31.96 -3.83 -5.05
N ASN A 241 -31.55 -2.58 -5.32
CA ASN A 241 -30.98 -2.20 -6.62
C ASN A 241 -29.47 -2.50 -6.72
N MET A 242 -28.78 -2.81 -5.61
CA MET A 242 -27.37 -3.19 -5.61
C MET A 242 -27.14 -4.69 -5.87
N GLU A 243 -28.08 -5.57 -5.51
CA GLU A 243 -27.93 -7.04 -5.68
C GLU A 243 -28.21 -7.56 -7.09
N ARG A 244 -28.59 -6.70 -8.03
CA ARG A 244 -28.80 -7.07 -9.45
C ARG A 244 -27.58 -6.88 -10.35
N TRP A 245 -26.37 -6.71 -9.80
CA TRP A 245 -25.16 -6.39 -10.57
C TRP A 245 -23.94 -7.23 -10.19
#